data_AF-A0A7V3HC04-F1
#
_entry.id   AF-A0A7V3HC04-F1
#
_cell.length_a   1.000
_cell.length_b   1.000
_cell.length_c   1.000
_cell.angle_alpha   90.00
_cell.angle_beta   90.00
_cell.angle_gamma   90.00
#
_symmetry.space_group_name_H-M   'P 1'
#
loop_
_entity.id
_entity.type
_entity.pdbx_description
1 polymer ?
#
loop_
_entity_poly.entity_id
_entity_poly.type
_entity_poly.pdbx_seq_one_letter_code
_entity_poly.pdbx_strand_id
1 'polypeptide(L)'
;MNGKISIIFLSIGIIVAILISSQSLKANSADHISNDLKNMAKANNKFAFELYSQLSKSEKGNIFYSPLSIFTALAMTYEGARGQTADEMKSALHFSTNSISRQNFVYIYNEFNKKNKDYELKMLNNLWLQKGYNVLKTYKDNVKKYYSGEITNLDFINETEKSRQAIND
;
A
#
# COMPACT_ATOMS: atom_id res chain seq x y z
N MET A 1 -37.39 19.82 44.38
CA MET A 1 -35.98 20.02 44.03
C MET A 1 -35.41 18.83 43.20
N ASN A 2 -36.23 18.14 42.38
CA ASN A 2 -35.89 16.78 41.89
C ASN A 2 -35.62 16.67 40.37
N GLY A 3 -35.57 17.78 39.63
CA GLY A 3 -35.42 17.77 38.17
C GLY A 3 -33.98 17.74 37.63
N LYS A 4 -32.98 18.09 38.46
CA LYS A 4 -31.58 18.20 37.99
C LYS A 4 -30.80 16.88 38.02
N ILE A 5 -31.18 15.94 38.89
CA ILE A 5 -30.49 14.66 39.07
C ILE A 5 -30.74 13.72 37.86
N SER A 6 -31.96 13.70 37.31
CA SER A 6 -32.31 12.85 36.16
C SER A 6 -31.54 13.20 34.88
N ILE A 7 -31.27 14.48 34.65
CA ILE A 7 -30.53 14.96 33.45
C ILE A 7 -29.05 14.55 33.50
N ILE A 8 -28.45 14.50 34.69
CA ILE A 8 -27.04 14.10 34.87
C ILE A 8 -26.86 12.60 34.61
N PHE A 9 -27.80 11.75 35.04
CA PHE A 9 -27.73 10.31 34.75
C PHE A 9 -27.94 10.01 33.26
N LEU A 10 -28.82 10.75 32.57
CA LEU A 10 -29.05 10.59 31.14
C LEU A 10 -27.81 10.98 30.32
N SER A 11 -27.14 12.08 30.68
CA SER A 11 -25.94 12.55 29.96
C SER A 11 -24.74 11.63 30.16
N ILE A 12 -24.55 11.07 31.35
CA ILE A 12 -23.51 10.06 31.62
C ILE A 12 -23.77 8.79 30.79
N GLY A 13 -25.03 8.33 30.71
CA GLY A 13 -25.40 7.17 29.90
C GLY A 13 -25.08 7.32 28.41
N ILE A 14 -25.34 8.50 27.83
CA ILE A 14 -25.03 8.80 26.43
C ILE A 14 -23.51 8.82 26.19
N ILE A 15 -22.73 9.44 27.08
CA ILE A 15 -21.27 9.49 26.96
C ILE A 15 -20.67 8.08 27.03
N VAL A 16 -21.15 7.25 27.96
CA VAL A 16 -20.70 5.86 28.10
C VAL A 16 -21.06 5.04 26.85
N ALA A 17 -22.27 5.20 26.30
CA ALA A 17 -22.68 4.52 25.06
C ALA A 17 -21.83 4.94 23.85
N ILE A 18 -21.51 6.24 23.72
CA ILE A 18 -20.63 6.76 22.67
C ILE A 18 -19.22 6.19 22.83
N LEU A 19 -18.69 6.13 24.05
CA LEU A 19 -17.38 5.56 24.33
C LEU A 19 -17.33 4.06 24.00
N ILE A 20 -18.33 3.28 24.42
CA ILE A 20 -18.43 1.84 24.11
C ILE A 20 -18.53 1.61 22.60
N SER A 21 -19.34 2.40 21.89
CA SER A 21 -19.49 2.32 20.43
C SER A 21 -18.17 2.66 19.72
N SER A 22 -17.45 3.69 20.19
CA SER A 22 -16.16 4.08 19.62
C SER A 22 -15.06 3.04 19.85
N GLN A 23 -15.04 2.38 21.01
CA GLN A 23 -14.11 1.30 21.31
C GLN A 23 -14.40 0.05 20.47
N SER A 24 -15.69 -0.30 20.31
CA SER A 24 -16.12 -1.43 19.48
C SER A 24 -15.77 -1.23 18.00
N LEU A 25 -15.94 -0.01 17.48
CA LEU A 25 -15.52 0.35 16.11
C LEU A 25 -14.00 0.24 15.94
N LYS A 26 -13.21 0.70 16.93
CA LYS A 26 -11.74 0.58 16.90
C LYS A 26 -11.30 -0.88 16.95
N ALA A 27 -11.88 -1.71 17.82
CA ALA A 27 -11.56 -3.14 17.93
C ALA A 27 -11.85 -3.89 16.63
N ASN A 28 -13.06 -3.73 16.07
CA ASN A 28 -13.40 -4.33 14.78
C ASN A 28 -12.47 -3.86 13.65
N SER A 29 -12.08 -2.57 13.63
CA SER A 29 -11.14 -2.06 12.62
C SER A 29 -9.75 -2.68 12.75
N ALA A 30 -9.26 -2.88 13.98
CA ALA A 30 -7.95 -3.48 14.23
C ALA A 30 -7.94 -4.97 13.84
N ASP A 31 -8.99 -5.72 14.18
CA ASP A 31 -9.11 -7.13 13.82
C ASP A 31 -9.20 -7.32 12.30
N HIS A 32 -9.97 -6.48 11.61
CA HIS A 32 -10.09 -6.49 10.16
C HIS A 32 -8.75 -6.14 9.47
N ILE A 33 -8.05 -5.10 9.93
CA ILE A 33 -6.71 -4.76 9.44
C ILE A 33 -5.75 -5.94 9.65
N SER A 34 -5.81 -6.63 10.80
CA SER A 34 -4.93 -7.78 11.07
C SER A 34 -5.16 -8.94 10.10
N ASN A 35 -6.41 -9.21 9.73
CA ASN A 35 -6.76 -10.29 8.81
C ASN A 35 -6.43 -9.93 7.36
N ASP A 36 -6.70 -8.69 6.94
CA ASP A 36 -6.31 -8.22 5.61
C ASP A 36 -4.79 -8.18 5.44
N LEU A 37 -4.05 -7.80 6.48
CA LEU A 37 -2.59 -7.80 6.45
C LEU A 37 -2.03 -9.23 6.30
N LYS A 38 -2.62 -10.20 7.01
CA LYS A 38 -2.27 -11.62 6.83
C LYS A 38 -2.57 -12.10 5.41
N ASN A 39 -3.69 -11.67 4.83
CA ASN A 39 -4.06 -12.04 3.45
C ASN A 39 -3.10 -11.41 2.44
N MET A 40 -2.74 -10.13 2.61
CA MET A 40 -1.71 -9.47 1.79
C MET A 40 -0.36 -10.16 1.93
N ALA A 41 0.06 -10.55 3.13
CA ALA A 41 1.30 -11.29 3.34
C ALA A 41 1.29 -12.65 2.62
N LYS A 42 0.17 -13.39 2.66
CA LYS A 42 0.00 -14.64 1.90
C LYS A 42 0.09 -14.40 0.39
N ALA A 43 -0.58 -13.36 -0.12
CA ALA A 43 -0.53 -12.99 -1.53
C ALA A 43 0.89 -12.62 -1.98
N ASN A 44 1.57 -11.76 -1.23
CA ASN A 44 2.97 -11.38 -1.49
C ASN A 44 3.90 -12.59 -1.44
N ASN A 45 3.74 -13.51 -0.47
CA ASN A 45 4.57 -14.72 -0.40
C ASN A 45 4.35 -15.65 -1.59
N LYS A 46 3.09 -15.84 -2.03
CA LYS A 46 2.79 -16.65 -3.21
C LYS A 46 3.40 -16.03 -4.46
N PHE A 47 3.21 -14.72 -4.66
CA PHE A 47 3.86 -13.95 -5.72
C PHE A 47 5.39 -14.08 -5.67
N ALA A 48 5.99 -13.95 -4.48
CA ALA A 48 7.44 -14.05 -4.28
C ALA A 48 7.98 -15.42 -4.72
N PHE A 49 7.38 -16.52 -4.27
CA PHE A 49 7.84 -17.85 -4.62
C PHE A 49 7.66 -18.16 -6.11
N GLU A 50 6.55 -17.72 -6.71
CA GLU A 50 6.32 -17.87 -8.14
C GLU A 50 7.34 -17.05 -8.95
N LEU A 51 7.61 -15.80 -8.57
CA LEU A 51 8.62 -14.96 -9.21
C LEU A 51 10.03 -15.56 -9.05
N TYR A 52 10.41 -15.99 -7.85
CA TYR A 52 11.68 -16.66 -7.62
C TYR A 52 11.83 -17.90 -8.51
N SER A 53 10.78 -18.71 -8.63
CA SER A 53 10.79 -19.89 -9.49
C SER A 53 10.97 -19.54 -10.97
N GLN A 54 10.57 -18.35 -11.43
CA GLN A 54 10.88 -17.90 -12.79
C GLN A 54 12.32 -17.42 -12.91
N LEU A 55 12.79 -16.60 -11.96
CA LEU A 55 14.16 -16.08 -11.95
C LEU A 55 15.20 -17.22 -11.87
N SER A 56 14.93 -18.26 -11.08
CA SER A 56 15.84 -19.39 -10.91
C SER A 56 15.96 -20.30 -12.14
N LYS A 57 15.10 -20.12 -13.17
CA LYS A 57 15.24 -20.83 -14.45
C LYS A 57 16.32 -20.20 -15.33
N SER A 58 16.50 -18.88 -15.26
CA SER A 58 17.47 -18.16 -16.08
C SER A 58 18.78 -17.90 -15.35
N GLU A 59 18.71 -17.62 -14.05
CA GLU A 59 19.88 -17.23 -13.26
C GLU A 59 20.61 -18.45 -12.70
N LYS A 60 21.89 -18.60 -13.10
CA LYS A 60 22.77 -19.67 -12.61
C LYS A 60 23.55 -19.29 -11.35
N GLY A 61 23.45 -18.03 -10.91
CA GLY A 61 24.20 -17.46 -9.80
C GLY A 61 23.32 -17.09 -8.60
N ASN A 62 23.82 -16.16 -7.79
CA ASN A 62 23.07 -15.65 -6.64
C ASN A 62 21.86 -14.85 -7.12
N ILE A 63 20.70 -15.11 -6.51
CA ILE A 63 19.47 -14.34 -6.73
C ILE A 63 19.19 -13.54 -5.46
N PHE A 64 19.15 -12.22 -5.60
CA PHE A 64 18.80 -11.30 -4.52
C PHE A 64 17.80 -10.27 -5.04
N TYR A 65 16.64 -10.20 -4.41
CA TYR A 65 15.58 -9.28 -4.80
C TYR A 65 14.64 -9.03 -3.61
N SER A 66 13.85 -7.95 -3.68
CA SER A 66 12.80 -7.63 -2.71
C SER A 66 11.42 -7.91 -3.33
N PRO A 67 10.79 -9.06 -3.01
CA PRO A 67 9.46 -9.37 -3.54
C PRO A 67 8.44 -8.30 -3.17
N LEU A 68 8.50 -7.80 -1.92
CA LEU A 68 7.56 -6.80 -1.42
C LEU A 68 7.66 -5.47 -2.18
N SER A 69 8.86 -5.04 -2.54
CA SER A 69 9.06 -3.81 -3.31
C SER A 69 8.47 -3.95 -4.71
N ILE A 70 8.71 -5.07 -5.40
CA ILE A 70 8.15 -5.35 -6.74
C ILE A 70 6.62 -5.44 -6.65
N PHE A 71 6.10 -6.16 -5.66
CA PHE A 71 4.68 -6.30 -5.39
C PHE A 71 4.00 -4.93 -5.18
N THR A 72 4.65 -4.04 -4.42
CA THR A 72 4.15 -2.68 -4.17
C THR A 72 4.17 -1.83 -5.45
N ALA A 73 5.23 -1.90 -6.26
CA ALA A 73 5.30 -1.21 -7.54
C ALA A 73 4.22 -1.66 -8.54
N LEU A 74 3.96 -2.97 -8.59
CA LEU A 74 2.89 -3.54 -9.40
C LEU A 74 1.49 -3.18 -8.85
N ALA A 75 1.33 -3.06 -7.54
CA ALA A 75 0.09 -2.57 -6.94
C ALA A 75 -0.20 -1.10 -7.31
N MET A 76 0.83 -0.25 -7.34
CA MET A 76 0.70 1.15 -7.79
C MET A 76 0.29 1.25 -9.26
N THR A 77 0.78 0.36 -10.12
CA THR A 77 0.40 0.34 -11.54
C THR A 77 -1.00 -0.26 -11.74
N TYR A 78 -1.37 -1.28 -10.95
CA TYR A 78 -2.72 -1.86 -10.93
C TYR A 78 -3.79 -0.81 -10.58
N GLU A 79 -3.50 0.10 -9.66
CA GLU A 79 -4.38 1.21 -9.28
C GLU A 79 -4.83 2.07 -10.49
N GLY A 80 -3.99 2.17 -11.53
CA GLY A 80 -4.27 2.88 -12.78
C GLY A 80 -4.80 1.99 -13.90
N ALA A 81 -4.65 0.67 -13.80
CA ALA A 81 -5.04 -0.28 -14.85
C ALA A 81 -6.57 -0.49 -14.92
N ARG A 82 -7.09 -0.84 -16.10
CA ARG A 82 -8.51 -1.15 -16.33
C ARG A 82 -8.66 -2.33 -17.30
N GLY A 83 -9.84 -2.94 -17.31
CA GLY A 83 -10.17 -4.06 -18.21
C GLY A 83 -9.21 -5.24 -18.02
N GLN A 84 -8.87 -5.91 -19.12
CA GLN A 84 -8.02 -7.10 -19.12
C GLN A 84 -6.68 -6.89 -18.41
N THR A 85 -6.03 -5.73 -18.57
CA THR A 85 -4.77 -5.43 -17.87
C THR A 85 -4.94 -5.47 -16.36
N ALA A 86 -6.04 -4.91 -15.82
CA ALA A 86 -6.31 -4.97 -14.40
C ALA A 86 -6.56 -6.41 -13.93
N ASP A 87 -7.29 -7.20 -14.71
CA ASP A 87 -7.62 -8.59 -14.36
C ASP A 87 -6.38 -9.49 -14.32
N GLU A 88 -5.49 -9.37 -15.30
CA GLU A 88 -4.22 -10.10 -15.34
C GLU A 88 -3.31 -9.72 -14.18
N MET A 89 -3.17 -8.43 -13.88
CA MET A 89 -2.38 -7.94 -12.75
C MET A 89 -2.96 -8.42 -11.42
N LYS A 90 -4.28 -8.35 -11.25
CA LYS A 90 -4.97 -8.85 -10.06
C LYS A 90 -4.68 -10.34 -9.85
N SER A 91 -4.72 -11.13 -10.92
CA SER A 91 -4.40 -12.56 -10.88
C SER A 91 -2.95 -12.81 -10.51
N ALA A 92 -2.00 -12.13 -11.17
CA ALA A 92 -0.57 -12.30 -10.92
C ALA A 92 -0.16 -11.89 -9.49
N LEU A 93 -0.79 -10.86 -8.94
CA LEU A 93 -0.54 -10.38 -7.58
C LEU A 93 -1.34 -11.14 -6.51
N HIS A 94 -2.15 -12.13 -6.89
CA HIS A 94 -3.01 -12.88 -5.97
C HIS A 94 -3.95 -11.98 -5.16
N PHE A 95 -4.43 -10.91 -5.78
CA PHE A 95 -5.37 -9.98 -5.17
C PHE A 95 -6.76 -10.62 -5.10
N SER A 96 -7.18 -10.99 -3.89
CA SER A 96 -8.54 -11.51 -3.69
C SER A 96 -9.58 -10.39 -3.92
N THR A 97 -10.82 -10.78 -4.21
CA THR A 97 -11.95 -9.83 -4.33
C THR A 97 -12.26 -9.07 -3.05
N ASN A 98 -11.83 -9.58 -1.88
CA ASN A 98 -12.30 -9.11 -0.57
C ASN A 98 -11.22 -8.72 0.44
N SER A 99 -9.92 -8.64 0.11
CA SER A 99 -8.93 -8.59 1.22
C SER A 99 -7.60 -7.85 1.03
N ILE A 100 -7.47 -6.98 0.02
CA ILE A 100 -6.29 -6.11 -0.07
C ILE A 100 -6.73 -4.66 0.08
N SER A 101 -6.81 -4.24 1.34
CA SER A 101 -7.02 -2.85 1.68
C SER A 101 -5.78 -2.04 1.32
N ARG A 102 -5.98 -0.90 0.65
CA ARG A 102 -4.91 0.09 0.39
C ARG A 102 -4.20 0.53 1.66
N GLN A 103 -4.89 0.49 2.80
CA GLN A 103 -4.33 0.84 4.10
C GLN A 103 -3.22 -0.11 4.56
N ASN A 104 -3.21 -1.35 4.07
CA ASN A 104 -2.14 -2.28 4.41
C ASN A 104 -0.81 -1.87 3.78
N PHE A 105 -0.82 -1.28 2.59
CA PHE A 105 0.40 -0.72 1.98
C PHE A 105 0.94 0.46 2.79
N VAL A 106 0.06 1.31 3.34
CA VAL A 106 0.45 2.39 4.26
C VAL A 106 1.09 1.82 5.52
N TYR A 107 0.45 0.83 6.13
CA TYR A 107 0.96 0.16 7.33
C TYR A 107 2.35 -0.45 7.09
N ILE A 108 2.49 -1.26 6.04
CA ILE A 108 3.75 -1.91 5.67
C ILE A 108 4.83 -0.88 5.41
N TYR A 109 4.54 0.18 4.64
CA TYR A 109 5.50 1.23 4.36
C TYR A 109 6.02 1.88 5.64
N ASN A 110 5.12 2.18 6.59
CA ASN A 110 5.50 2.80 7.85
C ASN A 110 6.32 1.87 8.75
N GLU A 111 5.97 0.59 8.82
CA GLU A 111 6.74 -0.38 9.61
C GLU A 111 8.15 -0.61 9.02
N PHE A 112 8.28 -0.70 7.69
CA PHE A 112 9.56 -0.93 7.02
C PHE A 112 10.50 0.28 7.08
N ASN A 113 9.96 1.50 7.06
CA ASN A 113 10.74 2.73 7.15
C ASN A 113 10.89 3.26 8.59
N LYS A 114 10.40 2.51 9.59
CA LYS A 114 10.57 2.87 10.99
C LYS A 114 12.04 2.79 11.36
N LYS A 115 12.55 3.83 12.04
CA LYS A 115 13.93 3.84 12.54
C LYS A 115 14.16 2.64 13.46
N ASN A 116 15.19 1.87 13.15
CA ASN A 116 15.67 0.77 13.96
C ASN A 116 17.16 1.02 14.32
N LYS A 117 17.60 0.58 15.49
CA LYS A 117 18.99 0.72 15.95
C LYS A 117 19.89 -0.39 15.43
N ASP A 118 19.32 -1.54 15.08
CA ASP A 118 20.03 -2.76 14.73
C ASP A 118 20.19 -2.95 13.23
N TYR A 119 19.36 -2.28 12.42
CA TYR A 119 19.42 -2.33 10.96
C TYR A 119 18.96 -1.02 10.33
N GLU A 120 19.42 -0.78 9.11
CA GLU A 120 18.89 0.27 8.23
C GLU A 120 18.06 -0.38 7.12
N LEU A 121 16.80 0.06 7.00
CA LEU A 121 15.91 -0.35 5.94
C LEU A 121 15.21 0.88 5.37
N LYS A 122 15.15 0.96 4.03
CA LYS A 122 14.47 2.02 3.30
C LYS A 122 13.67 1.42 2.16
N MET A 123 12.39 1.76 2.10
CA MET A 123 11.50 1.45 0.98
C MET A 123 11.19 2.75 0.25
N LEU A 124 11.56 2.82 -1.03
CA LEU A 124 11.36 3.96 -1.91
C LEU A 124 10.50 3.52 -3.09
N ASN A 125 9.43 4.28 -3.35
CA ASN A 125 8.45 3.97 -4.38
C ASN A 125 8.31 5.18 -5.31
N ASN A 126 8.68 5.04 -6.58
CA ASN A 126 8.56 6.12 -7.56
C ASN A 126 8.04 5.57 -8.88
N LEU A 127 7.21 6.36 -9.55
CA LEU A 127 6.79 6.14 -10.93
C LEU A 127 7.24 7.34 -11.77
N TRP A 128 7.98 7.07 -12.83
CA TRP A 128 8.35 8.07 -13.81
C TRP A 128 7.60 7.81 -15.12
N LEU A 129 6.96 8.85 -15.66
CA LEU A 129 6.23 8.78 -16.92
C LEU A 129 6.82 9.73 -17.94
N GLN A 130 6.64 9.42 -19.22
CA GLN A 130 7.04 10.33 -20.29
C GLN A 130 6.31 11.67 -20.16
N LYS A 131 7.02 12.77 -20.39
CA LYS A 131 6.49 14.12 -20.47
C LYS A 131 5.46 14.20 -21.61
N GLY A 132 4.35 14.87 -21.34
CA GLY A 132 3.21 14.98 -22.27
C GLY A 132 2.05 14.03 -21.95
N TYR A 133 2.27 13.00 -21.13
CA TYR A 133 1.16 12.18 -20.61
C TYR A 133 0.45 12.88 -19.44
N ASN A 134 -0.85 13.08 -19.60
CA ASN A 134 -1.72 13.62 -18.57
C ASN A 134 -2.15 12.52 -17.62
N VAL A 135 -1.67 12.59 -16.38
CA VAL A 135 -2.01 11.63 -15.32
C VAL A 135 -3.10 12.21 -14.43
N LEU A 136 -4.17 11.43 -14.23
CA LEU A 136 -5.30 11.83 -13.40
C LEU A 136 -4.87 12.24 -12.00
N LYS A 137 -5.39 13.37 -11.52
CA LYS A 137 -5.10 13.90 -10.18
C LYS A 137 -5.43 12.88 -9.09
N THR A 138 -6.59 12.23 -9.19
CA THR A 138 -7.03 11.19 -8.25
C THR A 138 -6.09 10.00 -8.19
N TYR A 139 -5.49 9.60 -9.32
CA TYR A 139 -4.50 8.53 -9.36
C TYR A 139 -3.21 8.96 -8.65
N LYS A 140 -2.69 10.17 -8.94
CA LYS A 140 -1.50 10.71 -8.24
C LYS A 140 -1.73 10.77 -6.73
N ASP A 141 -2.90 11.26 -6.31
CA ASP A 141 -3.24 11.41 -4.91
C ASP A 141 -3.38 10.04 -4.21
N ASN A 142 -3.93 9.03 -4.90
CA ASN A 142 -3.99 7.66 -4.37
C ASN A 142 -2.59 7.03 -4.24
N VAL A 143 -1.72 7.17 -5.24
CA VAL A 143 -0.35 6.64 -5.20
C VAL A 143 0.43 7.26 -4.03
N LYS A 144 0.34 8.58 -3.88
CA LYS A 144 0.95 9.29 -2.76
C LYS A 144 0.39 8.86 -1.41
N LYS A 145 -0.94 8.77 -1.30
CA LYS A 145 -1.62 8.49 -0.02
C LYS A 145 -1.39 7.06 0.47
N TYR A 146 -1.47 6.08 -0.42
CA TYR A 146 -1.54 4.66 -0.01
C TYR A 146 -0.23 3.91 -0.15
N TYR A 147 0.66 4.36 -1.02
CA TYR A 147 1.91 3.67 -1.33
C TYR A 147 3.14 4.51 -0.98
N SER A 148 2.92 5.72 -0.45
CA SER A 148 3.96 6.74 -0.21
C SER A 148 4.83 6.96 -1.45
N GLY A 149 4.21 6.84 -2.64
CA GLY A 149 4.90 6.94 -3.91
C GLY A 149 4.81 8.33 -4.52
N GLU A 150 5.80 8.69 -5.33
CA GLU A 150 5.76 9.90 -6.14
C GLU A 150 5.60 9.58 -7.63
N ILE A 151 4.91 10.47 -8.34
CA ILE A 151 4.72 10.38 -9.78
C ILE A 151 5.30 11.61 -10.45
N THR A 152 6.36 11.39 -11.21
CA THR A 152 7.12 12.46 -11.89
C THR A 152 7.09 12.24 -13.39
N ASN A 153 6.88 13.32 -14.15
CA ASN A 153 7.01 13.27 -15.60
C ASN A 153 8.44 13.67 -16.00
N LEU A 154 9.14 12.81 -16.74
CA LEU A 154 10.46 13.03 -17.31
C LEU A 154 10.41 12.96 -18.84
N ASP A 155 11.33 13.60 -19.54
CA ASP A 155 11.36 13.54 -21.01
C ASP A 155 12.33 12.46 -21.50
N PHE A 156 11.87 11.22 -21.52
CA PHE A 156 12.64 10.08 -22.01
C PHE A 156 12.93 10.13 -23.52
N ILE A 157 12.12 10.85 -24.30
CA ILE A 157 12.26 10.95 -25.76
C ILE A 157 13.31 11.99 -26.14
N ASN A 158 13.22 13.20 -25.57
CA ASN A 158 14.10 14.30 -25.97
C ASN A 158 15.27 14.54 -24.99
N GLU A 159 15.14 14.13 -23.73
CA GLU A 159 16.15 14.32 -22.69
C GLU A 159 16.50 12.98 -21.99
N THR A 160 16.77 11.92 -22.77
CA THR A 160 17.00 10.55 -22.25
C THR A 160 18.08 10.48 -21.18
N GLU A 161 19.28 11.01 -21.44
CA GLU A 161 20.40 10.94 -20.47
C GLU A 161 20.14 11.74 -19.20
N LYS A 162 19.52 12.91 -19.33
CA LYS A 162 19.13 13.72 -18.16
C LYS A 162 18.08 13.01 -17.31
N SER A 163 17.13 12.34 -17.96
CA SER A 163 16.11 11.53 -17.27
C SER A 163 16.75 10.33 -16.56
N ARG A 164 17.74 9.67 -17.19
CA ARG A 164 18.51 8.58 -16.57
C ARG A 164 19.30 9.06 -15.35
N GLN A 165 19.95 10.22 -15.41
CA GLN A 165 20.64 10.82 -14.26
C GLN A 165 19.66 11.11 -13.12
N ALA A 166 18.55 11.79 -13.41
CA ALA A 166 17.54 12.13 -12.42
C ALA A 166 16.87 10.92 -11.73
N ILE A 167 16.90 9.73 -12.34
CA ILE A 167 16.42 8.48 -11.73
C ILE A 167 17.48 7.82 -10.83
N ASN A 168 18.76 7.99 -11.15
CA ASN A 168 19.87 7.36 -10.43
C ASN A 168 20.45 8.22 -9.29
N ASP A 169 20.18 9.53 -9.31
CA ASP A 169 20.54 10.47 -8.24
C ASP A 169 19.63 10.30 -7.01
#